data_AF-A0A084EZ93-F1
#
_entry.id   AF-A0A084EZ93-F1
#
_cell.length_a   1.000
_cell.length_b   1.000
_cell.length_c   1.000
_cell.angle_alpha   90.00
_cell.angle_beta   90.00
_cell.angle_gamma   90.00
#
_symmetry.space_group_name_H-M   'P 1'
#
loop_
_entity.id
_entity.type
_entity.pdbx_description
1 polymer ?
#
loop_
_entity_poly.entity_id
_entity_poly.type
_entity_poly.pdbx_seq_one_letter_code
_entity_poly.pdbx_strand_id
1 'polypeptide(L)' 'MSNTAVEAFKIGANSPVGELNYLLLGLIFSALFLIFAYIILKNYDALVKGKTTIPKFLKLIVRFAIVIVILTYFLLR' A
#
# COMPACT_ATOMS: atom_id res chain seq x y z
N MET A 1 9.06 27.09 16.02
CA MET A 1 8.26 26.31 15.03
C MET A 1 7.92 27.23 13.88
N SER A 2 8.03 26.78 12.62
CA SER A 2 7.62 27.62 11.49
C SER A 2 6.10 27.85 11.54
N ASN A 3 5.63 28.98 11.01
CA ASN A 3 4.20 29.27 10.94
C ASN A 3 3.41 28.17 10.22
N THR A 4 4.03 27.52 9.23
CA THR A 4 3.50 26.33 8.54
C THR A 4 3.30 25.12 9.43
N ALA A 5 4.22 24.84 10.36
CA ALA A 5 4.07 23.73 11.31
C ALA A 5 2.94 24.01 12.31
N VAL A 6 2.74 25.27 12.69
CA VAL A 6 1.66 25.69 13.60
C VAL A 6 0.29 25.63 12.91
N GLU A 7 0.20 26.03 11.64
CA GLU A 7 -1.02 25.88 10.84
C GLU A 7 -1.36 24.42 10.59
N ALA A 8 -0.40 23.58 10.21
CA ALA A 8 -0.62 22.15 10.02
C ALA A 8 -1.10 21.47 11.32
N PHE A 9 -0.56 21.89 12.48
CA PHE A 9 -1.00 21.38 13.78
C PHE A 9 -2.42 21.84 14.13
N LYS A 10 -2.78 23.10 13.84
CA LYS A 10 -4.15 23.62 14.05
C LYS A 10 -5.17 22.93 13.14
N ILE A 11 -4.80 22.65 11.90
CA ILE A 11 -5.64 21.90 10.95
C ILE A 11 -5.84 20.48 11.46
N GLY A 12 -4.75 19.78 11.81
CA GLY A 12 -4.83 18.42 12.36
C GLY A 12 -5.58 18.31 13.69
N ALA A 13 -5.48 19.32 14.56
CA ALA A 13 -6.18 19.34 15.85
C ALA A 13 -7.70 19.57 15.72
N ASN A 14 -8.15 20.20 14.64
CA ASN A 14 -9.57 20.45 14.36
C ASN A 14 -10.16 19.49 13.33
N SER A 15 -9.37 18.61 12.71
CA SER A 15 -9.88 17.63 11.75
C SER A 15 -10.81 16.63 12.44
N PRO A 16 -11.97 16.33 11.84
CA PRO A 16 -12.87 15.31 12.36
C PRO A 16 -12.19 13.94 12.39
N VAL A 17 -12.50 13.13 13.40
CA VAL A 17 -11.91 11.78 13.62
C VAL A 17 -11.97 10.90 12.35
N GLY A 18 -12.98 11.11 11.51
CA GLY A 18 -13.10 10.45 10.21
C GLY A 18 -11.95 10.72 9.24
N GLU A 19 -11.48 11.97 9.13
CA GLU A 19 -10.37 12.34 8.24
C GLU A 19 -9.04 11.73 8.68
N LEU A 20 -8.80 11.67 9.98
CA LEU A 20 -7.61 11.04 10.54
C LEU A 20 -7.60 9.52 10.26
N ASN A 21 -8.78 8.88 10.35
CA ASN A 21 -8.94 7.47 10.00
C ASN A 21 -8.64 7.20 8.53
N TYR A 22 -9.13 8.03 7.61
CA TYR A 22 -8.82 7.88 6.18
C TYR A 22 -7.34 8.08 5.87
N LEU A 23 -6.68 9.03 6.54
CA LEU A 23 -5.24 9.26 6.40
C LEU A 23 -4.44 8.04 6.86
N LEU A 24 -4.77 7.49 8.03
CA LEU A 24 -4.15 6.28 8.57
C LEU A 24 -4.39 5.07 7.67
N LEU A 25 -5.62 4.87 7.18
CA LEU A 25 -5.92 3.81 6.21
C LEU A 25 -5.08 4.00 4.94
N GLY A 26 -5.05 5.20 4.36
CA GLY A 26 -4.27 5.49 3.16
C GLY A 26 -2.78 5.19 3.34
N LEU A 27 -2.23 5.51 4.53
CA LEU A 27 -0.83 5.21 4.86
C LEU A 27 -0.58 3.69 4.95
N ILE A 28 -1.46 2.95 5.64
CA ILE A 28 -1.36 1.49 5.79
C ILE A 28 -1.43 0.81 4.42
N PHE A 29 -2.39 1.20 3.58
CA PHE A 29 -2.56 0.62 2.25
C PHE A 29 -1.38 0.94 1.33
N SER A 30 -0.85 2.16 1.39
CA SER A 30 0.35 2.55 0.65
C SER A 30 1.56 1.72 1.07
N ALA A 31 1.75 1.49 2.37
CA ALA A 31 2.81 0.63 2.88
C ALA A 31 2.66 -0.84 2.42
N LEU A 32 1.45 -1.39 2.47
CA LEU A 32 1.15 -2.73 1.96
C LEU A 32 1.45 -2.86 0.46
N PHE A 33 1.08 -1.84 -0.33
CA PHE A 33 1.37 -1.81 -1.76
C PHE A 33 2.87 -1.87 -2.05
N LEU A 34 3.68 -1.08 -1.32
CA LEU A 34 5.13 -1.10 -1.44
C LEU A 34 5.73 -2.46 -1.06
N ILE A 35 5.22 -3.09 -0.01
CA ILE A 35 5.65 -4.45 0.39
C ILE A 35 5.35 -5.45 -0.71
N PHE A 36 4.16 -5.40 -1.32
CA PHE A 36 3.82 -6.29 -2.44
C PHE A 36 4.67 -6.04 -3.67
N ALA A 37 4.91 -4.78 -4.03
CA ALA A 37 5.81 -4.43 -5.12
C ALA A 37 7.23 -4.99 -4.90
N TYR A 38 7.75 -4.86 -3.67
CA TYR A 38 9.04 -5.42 -3.30
C TYR A 38 9.08 -6.96 -3.42
N ILE A 39 8.04 -7.65 -2.95
CA ILE A 39 7.95 -9.12 -3.08
C ILE A 39 7.91 -9.53 -4.55
N ILE A 40 7.16 -8.83 -5.40
CA ILE A 40 7.09 -9.11 -6.83
C ILE A 40 8.46 -8.90 -7.48
N LEU A 41 9.13 -7.78 -7.22
CA LEU A 41 10.47 -7.50 -7.73
C LEU A 41 11.48 -8.58 -7.32
N LYS A 42 11.46 -8.99 -6.05
CA LYS A 42 12.35 -10.06 -5.55
C LYS A 42 12.07 -11.41 -6.22
N ASN A 43 10.80 -11.75 -6.45
CA ASN A 43 10.43 -12.98 -7.15
C ASN A 43 10.71 -12.91 -8.65
N TYR A 44 10.61 -11.74 -9.27
CA TYR A 44 11.01 -11.51 -10.65
C TYR A 44 12.52 -11.73 -10.81
N ASP A 45 13.31 -11.19 -9.90
CA ASP A 45 14.76 -11.45 -9.84
C ASP A 45 15.07 -12.95 -9.72
N ALA A 46 14.30 -13.68 -8.91
CA ALA A 46 14.44 -15.13 -8.78
C ALA A 46 14.00 -15.89 -10.04
N LEU A 47 13.02 -15.37 -10.78
CA LEU A 47 12.58 -15.90 -12.07
C LEU A 47 13.66 -15.71 -13.14
N VAL A 48 14.22 -14.51 -13.25
CA VAL A 48 15.32 -14.19 -14.19
C VAL A 48 16.55 -15.05 -13.91
N LYS A 49 16.85 -15.31 -12.62
CA LYS A 49 17.94 -16.20 -12.19
C LYS A 49 17.62 -17.70 -12.33
N GLY A 50 16.47 -18.07 -12.90
CA GLY A 50 16.05 -19.46 -13.12
C GLY A 50 15.71 -20.25 -11.85
N LYS A 51 15.61 -19.59 -10.68
CA LYS A 51 15.28 -20.24 -9.40
C LYS A 51 13.79 -20.48 -9.21
N THR A 52 12.94 -19.85 -10.03
CA THR A 52 11.47 -19.97 -9.98
C THR A 52 10.92 -20.23 -11.38
N THR A 53 9.79 -20.90 -11.48
CA THR A 53 9.11 -21.15 -12.76
C THR A 53 8.08 -20.05 -13.07
N ILE A 54 7.94 -19.69 -14.35
CA ILE A 54 6.96 -18.68 -14.83
C ILE A 54 5.55 -18.92 -14.27
N PRO A 55 4.99 -20.15 -14.25
CA PRO A 55 3.64 -20.38 -13.74
C PRO A 55 3.48 -20.05 -12.26
N LYS A 56 4.52 -20.30 -11.44
CA LYS A 56 4.50 -19.96 -10.01
C LYS A 56 4.53 -18.45 -9.80
N PHE A 57 5.33 -17.74 -10.59
CA PHE A 57 5.39 -16.28 -10.56
C PHE A 57 4.08 -15.64 -11.00
N LEU A 58 3.48 -16.13 -12.10
CA LEU A 58 2.19 -15.62 -12.60
C LEU A 58 1.06 -15.85 -11.57
N LYS A 59 1.02 -17.04 -10.95
CA LYS A 59 0.06 -17.35 -9.88
C LYS A 59 0.23 -16.42 -8.66
N LEU A 60 1.46 -16.02 -8.36
CA LEU A 60 1.77 -15.07 -7.29
C LEU A 60 1.27 -13.66 -7.65
N ILE A 61 1.48 -13.18 -8.88
CA ILE A 61 0.94 -11.90 -9.36
C ILE A 61 -0.59 -11.89 -9.28
N VAL A 62 -1.25 -12.94 -9.79
CA VAL A 62 -2.73 -13.03 -9.78
C VAL A 62 -3.27 -12.99 -8.35
N ARG A 63 -2.63 -13.69 -7.41
CA ARG A 63 -3.01 -13.63 -5.98
C ARG A 63 -2.87 -12.22 -5.42
N PHE A 64 -1.79 -11.51 -5.72
CA PHE A 64 -1.62 -10.13 -5.29
C PHE A 64 -2.66 -9.18 -5.91
N ALA A 65 -2.98 -9.35 -7.19
CA ALA A 65 -4.01 -8.56 -7.85
C ALA A 65 -5.39 -8.74 -7.17
N ILE A 66 -5.76 -9.98 -6.83
CA ILE A 66 -7.00 -10.26 -6.09
C ILE A 66 -7.01 -9.58 -4.72
N VAL A 67 -5.91 -9.66 -3.98
CA VAL A 67 -5.79 -8.99 -2.67
C VAL A 67 -5.93 -7.48 -2.81
N ILE A 68 -5.29 -6.86 -3.80
CA ILE A 68 -5.42 -5.42 -4.07
C ILE A 68 -6.87 -5.06 -4.41
N VAL A 69 -7.55 -5.83 -5.26
CA VAL A 69 -8.96 -5.59 -5.60
C VAL A 69 -9.86 -5.64 -4.36
N ILE A 70 -9.67 -6.63 -3.50
CA ILE A 70 -10.43 -6.75 -2.24
C ILE A 70 -10.15 -5.55 -1.34
N LEU A 71 -8.88 -5.21 -1.15
CA LEU A 71 -8.45 -4.06 -0.35
C LEU A 71 -9.07 -2.76 -0.89
N THR A 72 -8.98 -2.51 -2.18
CA THR A 72 -9.56 -1.32 -2.83
C THR A 72 -11.08 -1.25 -2.66
N TYR A 73 -11.79 -2.38 -2.71
CA TYR A 73 -13.23 -2.43 -2.43
C TYR A 73 -13.56 -1.97 -1.00
N PHE A 74 -12.78 -2.38 0.01
CA PHE A 74 -12.98 -1.94 1.40
C PHE A 74 -12.59 -0.47 1.63
N LEU A 75 -11.72 0.11 0.80
CA LEU A 75 -11.28 1.49 0.94
C LEU A 75 -12.22 2.50 0.26
N LEU A 76 -12.95 2.05 -0.77
CA LEU A 76 -13.95 2.84 -1.50
C LEU A 76 -15.34 2.85 -0.84
N ARG A 77 -15.57 1.99 0.16
CA ARG A 77 -16.86 1.83 0.84
C ARG A 77 -16.79 2.35 2.26
#